data_AF-A0A924ETS2-F1
#
_entry.id   AF-A0A924ETS2-F1
#
_cell.length_a   1.000
_cell.length_b   1.000
_cell.length_c   1.000
_cell.angle_alpha   90.00
_cell.angle_beta   90.00
_cell.angle_gamma   90.00
#
_symmetry.space_group_name_H-M   'P 1'
#
loop_
_entity.id
_entity.type
_entity.pdbx_description
1 polymer ?
#
loop_
_entity_poly.entity_id
_entity_poly.type
_entity_poly.pdbx_seq_one_letter_code
_entity_poly.pdbx_strand_id
1 'polypeptide(L)'
;MLLSKRNKKTFKMNKTLKKGLYAITSIFILLFAVFVFKIITAKPAVVNNPYVQVSRIDFKSDINPAQAKEICKNLRTIKGLTSDSIIVKRNTVVYFANNTITNSKKVYNQLMNMGSYDATRFIVPAQMANVEVCPLDRNGLTYKISKKVIQFFN
;
A
#
# COMPACT_ATOMS: atom_id res chain seq x y z
N MET A 1 32.35 8.39 -52.90
CA MET A 1 31.53 8.31 -51.67
C MET A 1 32.10 9.31 -50.68
N LEU A 2 31.46 10.48 -50.53
CA LEU A 2 31.95 11.63 -49.77
C LEU A 2 31.84 11.39 -48.26
N LEU A 3 32.98 11.34 -47.56
CA LEU A 3 33.04 11.32 -46.11
C LEU A 3 32.73 12.72 -45.56
N SER A 4 31.51 12.89 -45.07
CA SER A 4 31.04 14.07 -44.35
C SER A 4 31.86 14.28 -43.06
N LYS A 5 32.81 15.22 -43.09
CA LYS A 5 33.53 15.70 -41.92
C LYS A 5 32.54 16.42 -40.99
N ARG A 6 32.09 15.75 -39.93
CA ARG A 6 31.39 16.39 -38.80
C ARG A 6 32.33 17.41 -38.14
N ASN A 7 32.06 18.69 -38.37
CA ASN A 7 32.72 19.82 -37.73
C ASN A 7 32.42 19.79 -36.21
N LYS A 8 33.38 19.35 -35.39
CA LYS A 8 33.35 19.53 -33.94
C LYS A 8 33.53 21.01 -33.64
N LYS A 9 32.42 21.74 -33.43
CA LYS A 9 32.45 23.05 -32.76
C LYS A 9 33.01 22.84 -31.35
N THR A 10 34.29 23.13 -31.15
CA THR A 10 34.89 23.16 -29.82
C THR A 10 34.37 24.41 -29.12
N PHE A 11 33.47 24.23 -28.16
CA PHE A 11 32.91 25.32 -27.36
C PHE A 11 34.05 25.95 -26.55
N LYS A 12 34.55 27.11 -27.00
CA LYS A 12 35.67 27.83 -26.38
C LYS A 12 35.15 28.55 -25.13
N MET A 13 34.98 27.78 -24.07
CA MET A 13 34.32 28.23 -22.84
C MET A 13 35.26 29.12 -22.01
N ASN A 14 34.78 30.32 -21.66
CA ASN A 14 35.54 31.30 -20.91
C ASN A 14 35.92 30.76 -19.51
N LYS A 15 37.08 31.12 -18.95
CA LYS A 15 37.60 30.50 -17.70
C LYS A 15 36.64 30.65 -16.52
N THR A 16 35.89 31.75 -16.46
CA THR A 16 34.84 32.02 -15.46
C THR A 16 33.63 31.10 -15.62
N LEU A 17 33.20 30.83 -16.87
CA LEU A 17 32.07 29.94 -17.15
C LEU A 17 32.41 28.47 -16.85
N LYS A 18 33.67 28.06 -17.10
CA LYS A 18 34.18 26.75 -16.69
C LYS A 18 34.11 26.55 -15.18
N LYS A 19 34.54 27.54 -14.39
CA LYS A 19 34.47 27.48 -12.92
C LYS A 19 33.03 27.38 -12.42
N GLY A 20 32.11 28.15 -12.99
CA GLY A 20 30.68 28.06 -12.67
C GLY A 20 30.08 26.68 -12.97
N LEU A 21 30.40 26.10 -14.14
CA LEU A 21 29.92 24.77 -14.52
C LEU A 21 30.46 23.67 -13.59
N TYR A 22 31.72 23.76 -13.17
CA TYR A 22 32.31 22.83 -12.19
C TYR A 22 31.61 22.93 -10.82
N ALA A 23 31.30 24.14 -10.36
CA ALA A 23 30.58 24.34 -9.10
C ALA A 23 29.17 23.72 -9.14
N ILE A 24 28.41 23.96 -10.20
CA ILE A 24 27.06 23.41 -10.38
C ILE A 24 27.11 21.88 -10.49
N THR A 25 28.04 21.35 -11.28
CA THR A 25 28.18 19.89 -11.44
C THR A 25 28.55 19.21 -10.13
N SER A 26 29.43 19.82 -9.33
CA SER A 26 29.80 19.32 -7.99
C SER A 26 28.60 19.25 -7.05
N ILE A 27 27.80 20.32 -7.00
CA ILE A 27 26.58 20.37 -6.18
C ILE A 27 25.58 19.30 -6.64
N PHE A 28 25.40 19.14 -7.95
CA PHE A 28 24.48 18.13 -8.48
C PHE A 28 24.92 16.71 -8.11
N ILE A 29 26.21 16.40 -8.23
CA ILE A 29 26.77 15.09 -7.84
C ILE A 29 26.53 14.83 -6.35
N LEU A 30 26.75 15.83 -5.49
CA LEU A 30 26.54 15.71 -4.05
C LEU A 30 25.07 15.43 -3.72
N LEU A 31 24.13 16.19 -4.31
CA LEU A 31 22.70 15.99 -4.10
C LEU A 31 22.23 14.64 -4.62
N PHE A 32 22.75 14.20 -5.78
CA PHE A 32 22.43 12.90 -6.34
C PHE A 32 22.90 11.75 -5.44
N ALA A 33 24.10 11.85 -4.86
CA ALA A 33 24.61 10.86 -3.91
C ALA A 33 23.73 10.75 -2.65
N VAL A 34 23.32 11.89 -2.07
CA VAL A 34 22.41 11.91 -0.91
C VAL A 34 21.05 11.32 -1.26
N PHE A 35 20.52 11.63 -2.46
CA PHE A 35 19.25 11.09 -2.94
C PHE A 35 19.29 9.56 -3.08
N VAL A 36 20.33 9.03 -3.73
CA VAL A 36 20.54 7.57 -3.86
C VAL A 36 20.68 6.92 -2.49
N PHE A 37 21.47 7.52 -1.58
CA PHE A 37 21.59 7.03 -0.20
C PHE A 37 20.23 6.97 0.50
N LYS A 38 19.40 8.01 0.38
CA LYS A 38 18.07 8.03 0.97
C LYS A 38 17.13 7.00 0.34
N ILE A 39 17.23 6.71 -0.96
CA ILE A 39 16.44 5.64 -1.59
C ILE A 39 16.88 4.27 -1.07
N ILE A 40 18.19 3.98 -1.04
CA ILE A 40 18.71 2.67 -0.60
C ILE A 40 18.43 2.45 0.88
N THR A 41 18.50 3.51 1.69
CA THR A 41 18.30 3.44 3.16
C THR A 41 16.85 3.69 3.55
N ALA A 42 15.97 4.03 2.60
CA ALA A 42 14.54 4.09 2.84
C ALA A 42 14.05 2.68 3.12
N LYS A 43 13.94 2.35 4.41
CA LYS A 43 13.16 1.20 4.82
C LYS A 43 11.76 1.41 4.26
N PRO A 44 11.18 0.42 3.55
CA PRO A 44 9.78 0.52 3.17
C PRO A 44 8.98 0.84 4.44
N ALA A 45 7.96 1.69 4.35
CA ALA A 45 7.02 1.86 5.44
C ALA A 45 6.27 0.54 5.60
N VAL A 46 6.86 -0.36 6.38
CA VAL A 46 6.38 -1.72 6.58
C VAL A 46 5.14 -1.61 7.46
N VAL A 47 3.96 -1.50 6.85
CA VAL A 47 2.75 -2.09 7.44
C VAL A 47 2.69 -3.56 6.97
N ASN A 48 3.77 -4.32 7.22
CA ASN A 48 3.74 -5.79 7.12
C ASN A 48 3.80 -6.33 8.53
N ASN A 49 2.64 -6.65 9.07
CA ASN A 49 2.58 -7.99 9.61
C ASN A 49 1.96 -8.83 8.47
N PRO A 50 2.73 -9.73 7.80
CA PRO A 50 2.23 -10.54 6.66
C PRO A 50 1.05 -11.42 7.06
N TYR A 51 0.81 -11.52 8.37
CA TYR A 51 -0.28 -12.26 8.94
C TYR A 51 -1.53 -11.39 9.19
N VAL A 52 -1.51 -10.09 8.91
CA VAL A 52 -2.71 -9.24 9.09
C VAL A 52 -3.66 -9.45 7.92
N GLN A 53 -4.80 -10.07 8.20
CA GLN A 53 -5.91 -10.23 7.29
C GLN A 53 -6.99 -9.19 7.60
N VAL A 54 -7.37 -8.41 6.60
CA VAL A 54 -8.56 -7.54 6.67
C VAL A 54 -9.80 -8.38 6.41
N SER A 55 -10.84 -8.20 7.20
CA SER A 55 -12.10 -8.92 7.07
C SER A 55 -13.28 -8.01 7.37
N ARG A 56 -14.45 -8.40 6.85
CA ARG A 56 -15.67 -7.59 6.92
C ARG A 56 -16.88 -8.45 7.30
N ILE A 57 -17.74 -7.92 8.14
CA ILE A 57 -19.06 -8.46 8.48
C ILE A 57 -20.10 -7.39 8.14
N ASP A 58 -21.12 -7.78 7.39
CA ASP A 58 -22.19 -6.92 6.92
C ASP A 58 -23.48 -7.29 7.67
N PHE A 59 -24.00 -6.34 8.43
CA PHE A 59 -25.25 -6.43 9.18
C PHE A 59 -26.41 -6.06 8.25
N LYS A 60 -27.56 -6.68 8.47
CA LYS A 60 -28.76 -6.43 7.66
C LYS A 60 -29.36 -5.03 7.89
N SER A 61 -29.19 -4.52 9.11
CA SER A 61 -29.66 -3.19 9.53
C SER A 61 -28.50 -2.33 10.00
N ASP A 62 -28.69 -1.02 10.01
CA ASP A 62 -27.71 -0.08 10.54
C ASP A 62 -27.44 -0.35 12.03
N ILE A 63 -26.16 -0.28 12.40
CA ILE A 63 -25.69 -0.50 13.76
C ILE A 63 -25.84 0.80 14.52
N ASN A 64 -26.63 0.77 15.60
CA ASN A 64 -26.76 1.93 16.47
C ASN A 64 -25.49 2.09 17.36
N PRO A 65 -25.24 3.27 17.95
CA PRO A 65 -24.03 3.49 18.76
C PRO A 65 -23.86 2.53 19.96
N ALA A 66 -24.96 2.10 20.58
CA ALA A 66 -24.93 1.16 21.70
C ALA A 66 -24.49 -0.24 21.24
N GLN A 67 -25.08 -0.75 20.15
CA GLN A 67 -24.71 -1.98 19.48
C GLN A 67 -23.27 -1.93 18.99
N ALA A 68 -22.83 -0.80 18.43
CA ALA A 68 -21.44 -0.63 17.99
C ALA A 68 -20.45 -0.81 19.16
N LYS A 69 -20.77 -0.26 20.34
CA LYS A 69 -19.95 -0.42 21.55
C LYS A 69 -19.92 -1.88 22.01
N GLU A 70 -21.06 -2.56 21.97
CA GLU A 70 -21.17 -3.97 22.34
C GLU A 70 -20.41 -4.89 21.37
N ILE A 71 -20.61 -4.70 20.06
CA ILE A 71 -19.90 -5.45 19.01
C ILE A 71 -18.39 -5.24 19.14
N CYS A 72 -17.93 -4.00 19.33
CA CYS A 72 -16.52 -3.71 19.60
C CYS A 72 -16.01 -4.42 20.86
N LYS A 73 -16.78 -4.41 21.95
CA LYS A 73 -16.42 -5.10 23.20
C LYS A 73 -16.27 -6.60 22.95
N ASN A 74 -17.24 -7.22 22.28
CA ASN A 74 -17.27 -8.65 21.99
C ASN A 74 -16.10 -9.05 21.07
N LEU A 75 -15.88 -8.31 19.98
CA LEU A 75 -14.77 -8.55 19.05
C LEU A 75 -13.39 -8.44 19.73
N ARG A 76 -13.22 -7.54 20.68
CA ARG A 76 -11.96 -7.39 21.45
C ARG A 76 -11.65 -8.59 22.34
N THR A 77 -12.65 -9.38 22.71
CA THR A 77 -12.42 -10.62 23.48
C THR A 77 -11.86 -11.75 22.63
N ILE A 78 -11.97 -11.65 21.31
CA ILE A 78 -11.53 -12.70 20.38
C ILE A 78 -10.02 -12.59 20.19
N LYS A 79 -9.30 -13.65 20.57
CA LYS A 79 -7.84 -13.74 20.38
C LYS A 79 -7.48 -13.57 18.90
N GLY A 80 -6.51 -12.69 18.65
CA GLY A 80 -6.01 -12.39 17.31
C GLY A 80 -6.56 -11.11 16.69
N LEU A 81 -7.48 -10.40 17.36
CA LEU A 81 -7.90 -9.04 17.02
C LEU A 81 -7.27 -8.03 17.99
N THR A 82 -6.98 -6.81 17.51
CA THR A 82 -6.56 -5.70 18.37
C THR A 82 -7.64 -4.61 18.42
N SER A 83 -7.61 -3.77 19.47
CA SER A 83 -8.71 -2.82 19.73
C SER A 83 -8.76 -1.63 18.77
N ASP A 84 -7.60 -1.27 18.23
CA ASP A 84 -7.34 -0.23 17.23
C ASP A 84 -7.70 -0.68 15.80
N SER A 85 -7.88 -1.99 15.61
CA SER A 85 -8.14 -2.60 14.32
C SER A 85 -9.61 -3.02 14.13
N ILE A 86 -10.55 -2.39 14.84
CA ILE A 86 -12.00 -2.61 14.65
C ILE A 86 -12.64 -1.28 14.27
N ILE A 87 -13.31 -1.26 13.12
CA ILE A 87 -13.99 -0.10 12.55
C ILE A 87 -15.45 -0.48 12.35
N VAL A 88 -16.36 0.22 13.03
CA VAL A 88 -17.80 0.03 12.90
C VAL A 88 -18.40 1.27 12.25
N LYS A 89 -19.11 1.10 11.12
CA LYS A 89 -19.74 2.21 10.40
C LYS A 89 -20.99 1.75 9.68
N ARG A 90 -22.12 2.44 9.90
CA ARG A 90 -23.43 2.10 9.34
C ARG A 90 -23.79 0.65 9.69
N ASN A 91 -24.01 -0.18 8.69
CA ASN A 91 -24.31 -1.60 8.84
C ASN A 91 -23.07 -2.51 8.66
N THR A 92 -21.86 -1.99 8.67
CA THR A 92 -20.65 -2.79 8.38
C THR A 92 -19.63 -2.68 9.50
N VAL A 93 -18.98 -3.82 9.77
CA VAL A 93 -17.82 -3.92 10.65
C VAL A 93 -16.63 -4.43 9.86
N VAL A 94 -15.55 -3.65 9.86
CA VAL A 94 -14.26 -4.03 9.30
C VAL A 94 -13.30 -4.27 10.46
N TYR A 95 -12.58 -5.38 10.41
CA TYR A 95 -11.57 -5.70 11.41
C TYR A 95 -10.30 -6.28 10.78
N PHE A 96 -9.18 -6.10 11.47
CA PHE A 96 -7.91 -6.68 11.09
C PHE A 96 -7.57 -7.79 12.09
N ALA A 97 -7.26 -8.98 11.58
CA ALA A 97 -6.99 -10.16 12.39
C ALA A 97 -5.64 -10.76 12.02
N ASN A 98 -4.91 -11.27 13.01
CA ASN A 98 -3.73 -12.10 12.76
C ASN A 98 -4.16 -13.50 12.29
N ASN A 99 -3.91 -13.80 11.02
CA ASN A 99 -4.30 -15.02 10.31
C ASN A 99 -3.57 -16.28 10.81
N THR A 100 -2.52 -16.15 11.62
CA THR A 100 -1.87 -17.29 12.31
C THR A 100 -2.65 -17.73 13.56
N ILE A 101 -3.48 -16.86 14.12
CA ILE A 101 -4.21 -17.09 15.39
C ILE A 101 -5.70 -17.33 15.13
N THR A 102 -6.29 -16.57 14.20
CA THR A 102 -7.72 -16.63 13.89
C THR A 102 -7.99 -16.36 12.42
N ASN A 103 -9.23 -16.57 11.96
CA ASN A 103 -9.64 -16.28 10.58
C ASN A 103 -11.05 -15.68 10.56
N SER A 104 -11.45 -15.15 9.40
CA SER A 104 -12.73 -14.46 9.26
C SER A 104 -13.95 -15.30 9.65
N LYS A 105 -13.93 -16.61 9.36
CA LYS A 105 -15.02 -17.54 9.71
C LYS A 105 -15.10 -17.76 11.22
N LYS A 106 -13.96 -17.96 11.89
CA LYS A 106 -13.89 -18.17 13.34
C LYS A 106 -14.36 -16.92 14.11
N VAL A 107 -13.89 -15.75 13.70
CA VAL A 107 -14.30 -14.47 14.30
C VAL A 107 -15.80 -14.24 14.14
N TYR A 108 -16.33 -14.44 12.93
CA TYR A 108 -17.76 -14.34 12.66
C TYR A 108 -18.58 -15.27 13.55
N ASN A 109 -18.24 -16.57 13.58
CA ASN A 109 -18.96 -17.55 14.39
C ASN A 109 -18.94 -17.19 15.87
N GLN A 110 -17.79 -16.75 16.40
CA GLN A 110 -17.68 -16.33 17.79
C GLN A 110 -18.52 -15.09 18.09
N LEU A 111 -18.52 -14.10 17.20
CA LEU A 111 -19.36 -12.91 17.36
C LEU A 111 -20.86 -13.27 17.35
N MET A 112 -21.31 -14.12 16.42
CA MET A 112 -22.71 -14.57 16.34
C MET A 112 -23.14 -15.42 17.55
N ASN A 113 -22.19 -16.06 18.23
CA ASN A 113 -22.48 -16.82 19.46
C ASN A 113 -22.54 -15.92 20.72
N MET A 114 -21.97 -14.70 20.66
CA MET A 114 -21.96 -13.75 21.78
C MET A 114 -23.21 -12.85 21.81
N GLY A 115 -23.90 -12.72 20.68
CA GLY A 115 -25.11 -11.92 20.59
C GLY A 115 -25.97 -12.34 19.40
N SER A 116 -27.27 -12.06 19.48
CA SER A 116 -28.23 -12.37 18.43
C SER A 116 -28.18 -11.30 17.33
N TYR A 117 -27.20 -11.39 16.45
CA TYR A 117 -27.02 -10.47 15.33
C TYR A 117 -27.52 -11.08 14.01
N ASP A 118 -28.23 -10.29 13.20
CA ASP A 118 -28.55 -10.63 11.81
C ASP A 118 -27.46 -10.03 10.90
N ALA A 119 -26.42 -10.82 10.63
CA ALA A 119 -25.25 -10.39 9.89
C ALA A 119 -24.72 -11.51 8.99
N THR A 120 -23.91 -11.11 8.00
CA THR A 120 -23.27 -12.01 7.05
C THR A 120 -21.79 -11.73 6.98
N ARG A 121 -20.98 -12.79 6.86
CA ARG A 121 -19.54 -12.65 6.64
C ARG A 121 -19.29 -12.33 5.16
N PHE A 122 -18.51 -11.30 4.89
CA PHE A 122 -18.08 -11.02 3.53
C PHE A 122 -17.07 -12.09 3.06
N ILE A 123 -17.37 -12.72 1.93
CA ILE A 123 -16.50 -13.69 1.27
C ILE A 123 -16.06 -13.06 -0.05
N VAL A 124 -14.74 -13.00 -0.26
CA VAL A 124 -14.19 -12.52 -1.53
C VAL A 124 -14.66 -13.46 -2.64
N PRO A 125 -15.35 -12.96 -3.68
CA PRO A 125 -15.77 -13.78 -4.81
C PRO A 125 -14.56 -14.42 -5.49
N ALA A 126 -14.69 -15.66 -5.98
CA ALA A 126 -13.60 -16.38 -6.64
C ALA A 126 -12.95 -15.59 -7.80
N GLN A 127 -13.75 -14.78 -8.50
CA GLN A 127 -13.32 -13.90 -9.58
C GLN A 127 -12.34 -12.80 -9.10
N MET A 128 -12.40 -12.41 -7.83
CA MET A 128 -11.53 -11.41 -7.21
C MET A 128 -10.40 -12.02 -6.39
N ALA A 129 -10.46 -13.33 -6.08
CA ALA A 129 -9.47 -14.02 -5.27
C ALA A 129 -8.12 -14.21 -5.99
N ASN A 130 -8.12 -14.29 -7.33
CA ASN A 130 -6.92 -14.45 -8.16
C ASN A 130 -6.36 -13.12 -8.69
N VAL A 131 -6.88 -11.97 -8.25
CA VAL A 131 -6.32 -10.67 -8.63
C VAL A 131 -5.29 -10.28 -7.57
N GLU A 132 -4.00 -10.45 -7.88
CA GLU A 132 -2.86 -10.25 -6.95
C GLU A 132 -2.68 -8.83 -6.38
N VAL A 133 -3.58 -7.88 -6.65
CA VAL A 133 -3.39 -6.50 -6.24
C VAL A 133 -4.70 -5.87 -5.79
N CYS A 134 -4.61 -5.05 -4.73
CA CYS A 134 -5.55 -3.98 -4.46
C CYS A 134 -5.94 -3.29 -5.78
N PRO A 135 -7.20 -2.90 -6.01
CA PRO A 135 -7.64 -2.37 -7.29
C PRO A 135 -6.73 -1.19 -7.72
N LEU A 136 -5.86 -1.46 -8.68
CA LEU A 136 -5.01 -0.45 -9.30
C LEU A 136 -5.78 0.11 -10.49
N ASP A 137 -5.85 1.44 -10.57
CA ASP A 137 -6.33 2.11 -11.77
C ASP A 137 -5.39 1.78 -12.94
N ARG A 138 -5.83 0.87 -13.80
CA ARG A 138 -5.06 0.40 -14.95
C ARG A 138 -4.90 1.47 -16.03
N ASN A 139 -5.70 2.53 -16.00
CA ASN A 139 -5.64 3.65 -16.94
C ASN A 139 -4.73 4.77 -16.44
N GLY A 140 -4.48 4.82 -15.13
CA GLY A 140 -3.62 5.79 -14.47
C GLY A 140 -2.17 5.75 -14.98
N LEU A 141 -1.56 6.94 -15.07
CA LEU A 141 -0.18 7.10 -15.51
C LEU A 141 0.80 6.31 -14.63
N THR A 142 0.56 6.29 -13.32
CA THR A 142 1.38 5.55 -12.34
C THR A 142 1.42 4.06 -12.64
N TYR A 143 0.27 3.43 -12.93
CA TYR A 143 0.21 2.00 -13.27
C TYR A 143 1.01 1.69 -14.55
N LYS A 144 0.88 2.53 -15.59
CA LYS A 144 1.59 2.35 -16.85
C LYS A 144 3.11 2.46 -16.68
N ILE A 145 3.58 3.40 -15.86
CA ILE A 145 5.00 3.57 -15.55
C ILE A 145 5.52 2.38 -14.73
N SER A 146 4.85 2.04 -13.63
CA SER A 146 5.23 0.92 -12.76
C SER A 146 5.26 -0.41 -13.51
N LYS A 147 4.27 -0.66 -14.39
CA LYS A 147 4.24 -1.86 -15.23
C LYS A 147 5.46 -1.96 -16.15
N LYS A 148 5.87 -0.86 -16.80
CA LYS A 148 7.07 -0.85 -17.65
C LYS A 148 8.35 -1.10 -16.88
N VAL A 149 8.48 -0.54 -15.68
CA VAL A 149 9.63 -0.77 -14.81
C VAL A 149 9.69 -2.24 -14.39
N ILE A 150 8.58 -2.80 -13.89
CA ILE A 150 8.52 -4.21 -13.49
C ILE A 150 8.85 -5.14 -14.66
N GLN A 151 8.32 -4.87 -15.87
CA GLN A 151 8.64 -5.65 -17.07
C GLN A 151 10.10 -5.54 -17.55
N PHE A 152 10.84 -4.52 -17.12
CA PHE A 152 12.26 -4.37 -17.47
C PHE A 152 13.17 -5.17 -16.54
N PHE A 153 12.75 -5.37 -15.29
CA PHE A 153 13.53 -6.05 -14.24
C PHE A 153 13.11 -7.51 -13.99
N ASN A 154 12.09 -8.00 -14.70
CA ASN A 154 11.62 -9.39 -14.71
C ASN A 154 11.90 -10.00 -16.08
#